data_AF-A0A1I6HTM4-F1
#
_entry.id   AF-A0A1I6HTM4-F1
#
_cell.length_a   1.000
_cell.length_b   1.000
_cell.length_c   1.000
_cell.angle_alpha   90.00
_cell.angle_beta   90.00
_cell.angle_gamma   90.00
#
_symmetry.space_group_name_H-M   'P 1'
#
loop_
_entity.id
_entity.type
_entity.pdbx_description
1 polymer ?
#
loop_
_entity_poly.entity_id
_entity_poly.type
_entity_poly.pdbx_seq_one_letter_code
_entity_poly.pdbx_strand_id
1 'polypeptide(L)'
;MLFAIIVGGLIGYAFGKFPGFLVGAAIGAFLLHRLKRRLIGKLQSIQSGFIDSVFAVMGALCKADGVVSRDEIQMAETMFVRFRLNEAQKAQAKAAFYRGKQPDFDLEAELGRFLRASGRQPALLQMFLQVQVSAVAADGSVHPAEHEMLVRIARGLGLPESQVDQLEAMLRGGAHSGQAGAGQRSSADQISDAYKVLGVSPSVSDEELKKAYRKLMSENHPDKLAGKGLPESMREMAEERTREISHAYDVIKEARKRQA
;
A
#
# COMPACT_ATOMS: atom_id res chain seq x y z
N MET A 1 5.80 -14.99 25.39
CA MET A 1 6.73 -16.09 25.75
C MET A 1 6.45 -16.49 27.19
N LEU A 2 6.65 -15.60 28.16
CA LEU A 2 6.42 -15.89 29.60
C LEU A 2 4.99 -16.36 29.92
N PHE A 3 3.96 -15.69 29.39
CA PHE A 3 2.56 -16.00 29.69
C PHE A 3 2.13 -17.43 29.29
N ALA A 4 2.53 -17.91 28.11
CA ALA A 4 2.18 -19.26 27.65
C ALA A 4 2.97 -20.37 28.36
N ILE A 5 4.20 -20.05 28.81
CA ILE A 5 5.01 -20.95 29.65
C ILE A 5 4.37 -21.07 31.04
N ILE A 6 3.91 -19.94 31.60
CA ILE A 6 3.23 -19.91 32.91
C ILE A 6 1.88 -20.65 32.84
N VAL A 7 1.04 -20.38 31.84
CA VAL A 7 -0.27 -21.05 31.68
C VAL A 7 -0.09 -22.54 31.39
N GLY A 8 0.82 -22.91 30.47
CA GLY A 8 1.12 -24.31 30.20
C GLY A 8 1.68 -25.03 31.43
N GLY A 9 2.56 -24.37 32.19
CA GLY A 9 3.11 -24.89 33.44
C GLY A 9 2.05 -25.08 34.52
N LEU A 10 1.15 -24.11 34.72
CA LEU A 10 0.07 -24.21 35.71
C LEU A 10 -0.92 -25.33 35.38
N ILE A 11 -1.27 -25.51 34.10
CA ILE A 11 -2.10 -26.64 33.66
C ILE A 11 -1.37 -27.97 33.92
N GLY A 12 -0.08 -28.05 33.58
CA GLY A 12 0.72 -29.24 33.87
C GLY A 12 0.87 -29.53 35.37
N TYR A 13 0.95 -28.49 36.20
CA TYR A 13 1.01 -28.61 37.65
C TYR A 13 -0.26 -29.24 38.25
N ALA A 14 -1.43 -28.92 37.69
CA ALA A 14 -2.71 -29.47 38.16
C ALA A 14 -2.80 -31.00 38.00
N PHE A 15 -2.14 -31.58 37.00
CA PHE A 15 -2.18 -33.02 36.72
C PHE A 15 -0.97 -33.80 37.24
N GLY A 16 0.18 -33.16 37.44
CA GLY A 16 1.43 -33.85 37.78
C GLY A 16 2.33 -33.13 38.77
N LYS A 17 1.82 -32.11 39.49
CA LYS A 17 2.58 -31.26 40.42
C LYS A 17 3.86 -30.73 39.76
N PHE A 18 5.00 -30.75 40.46
CA PHE A 18 6.25 -30.15 39.97
C PHE A 18 6.78 -30.79 38.66
N PRO A 19 6.82 -32.13 38.49
CA PRO A 19 7.14 -32.73 37.19
C PRO A 19 6.16 -32.33 36.08
N GLY A 20 4.87 -32.30 36.40
CA GLY A 20 3.83 -31.87 35.46
C GLY A 20 3.98 -30.41 35.02
N PHE A 21 4.42 -29.52 35.92
CA PHE A 21 4.71 -28.12 35.61
C PHE A 21 5.80 -27.98 34.54
N LEU A 22 6.90 -28.72 34.67
CA LEU A 22 8.01 -28.67 33.71
C LEU A 22 7.57 -29.15 32.32
N VAL A 23 6.79 -30.24 32.27
CA VAL A 23 6.25 -30.78 31.01
C VAL A 23 5.25 -29.81 30.39
N GLY A 24 4.33 -29.27 31.17
CA GLY A 24 3.33 -28.30 30.71
C GLY A 24 3.95 -26.98 30.23
N ALA A 25 4.99 -26.50 30.90
CA ALA A 25 5.75 -25.31 30.51
C ALA A 25 6.49 -25.55 29.17
N ALA A 26 7.10 -26.73 28.99
CA ALA A 26 7.76 -27.12 27.75
C ALA A 26 6.78 -27.24 26.57
N ILE A 27 5.61 -27.87 26.80
CA ILE A 27 4.53 -27.97 25.81
C ILE A 27 4.01 -26.57 25.44
N GLY A 28 3.76 -25.70 26.43
CA GLY A 28 3.32 -24.32 26.20
C GLY A 28 4.33 -23.50 25.38
N ALA A 29 5.62 -23.64 25.67
CA ALA A 29 6.68 -23.03 24.88
C ALA A 29 6.72 -23.57 23.44
N PHE A 30 6.62 -24.89 23.28
CA PHE A 30 6.65 -25.57 21.97
C PHE A 30 5.45 -25.19 21.10
N LEU A 31 4.23 -25.18 21.66
CA LEU A 31 3.02 -24.79 20.96
C LEU A 31 3.07 -23.34 20.51
N LEU A 32 3.52 -22.43 21.39
CA LEU A 32 3.68 -21.02 21.05
C LEU A 32 4.74 -20.83 19.96
N HIS A 33 5.85 -21.57 20.02
CA HIS A 33 6.91 -21.52 18.99
C HIS A 33 6.41 -22.03 17.64
N ARG A 34 5.66 -23.13 17.62
CA ARG A 34 5.04 -23.67 16.40
C ARG A 34 3.99 -22.72 15.81
N LEU A 35 3.18 -22.09 16.67
CA LEU A 35 2.18 -21.09 16.25
C LEU A 35 2.85 -19.83 15.71
N LYS A 36 3.86 -19.30 16.41
CA LYS A 36 4.67 -18.17 15.92
C LYS A 36 5.34 -18.47 14.59
N ARG A 37 5.97 -19.63 14.42
CA ARG A 37 6.57 -20.05 13.13
C ARG A 37 5.54 -20.12 12.01
N ARG A 38 4.34 -20.65 12.27
CA ARG A 38 3.23 -20.64 11.29
C ARG A 38 2.75 -19.23 10.95
N LEU A 39 2.62 -18.35 11.95
CA LEU A 39 2.20 -16.96 11.73
C LEU A 39 3.26 -16.16 10.96
N ILE A 40 4.54 -16.30 11.32
CA ILE A 40 5.67 -15.66 10.61
C ILE A 40 5.76 -16.17 9.17
N GLY A 41 5.65 -17.49 8.96
CA GLY A 41 5.65 -18.08 7.62
C GLY A 41 4.46 -17.61 6.76
N LYS A 42 3.27 -17.45 7.36
CA LYS A 42 2.10 -16.89 6.69
C LYS A 42 2.29 -15.41 6.35
N LEU A 43 2.92 -14.62 7.23
CA LEU A 43 3.23 -13.21 6.97
C LEU A 43 4.25 -13.07 5.82
N GLN A 44 5.29 -13.92 5.79
CA GLN A 44 6.27 -13.95 4.72
C GLN A 44 5.68 -14.43 3.39
N SER A 45 4.73 -15.37 3.40
CA SER A 45 4.04 -15.81 2.18
C SER A 45 3.07 -14.74 1.64
N ILE A 46 2.45 -13.95 2.52
CA ILE A 46 1.63 -12.78 2.12
C ILE A 46 2.53 -11.70 1.51
N GLN A 47 3.69 -11.40 2.11
CA GLN A 47 4.63 -10.41 1.56
C GLN A 47 5.17 -10.81 0.18
N SER A 48 5.58 -12.07 0.00
CA SER A 48 6.10 -12.54 -1.29
C SER A 48 5.03 -12.55 -2.38
N GLY A 49 3.80 -13.01 -2.07
CA GLY A 49 2.68 -12.95 -3.01
C GLY A 49 2.25 -11.51 -3.35
N PHE A 50 2.30 -10.61 -2.38
CA PHE A 50 2.03 -9.17 -2.58
C PHE A 50 3.02 -8.57 -3.58
N ILE A 51 4.33 -8.73 -3.33
CA ILE A 51 5.39 -8.17 -4.18
C ILE A 51 5.30 -8.75 -5.59
N ASP A 52 5.11 -10.06 -5.72
CA ASP A 52 4.97 -10.72 -7.02
C ASP A 52 3.82 -10.12 -7.85
N SER A 53 2.65 -9.95 -7.22
CA SER A 53 1.48 -9.36 -7.89
C SER A 53 1.72 -7.89 -8.27
N VAL A 54 2.35 -7.11 -7.38
CA VAL A 54 2.65 -5.70 -7.63
C VAL A 54 3.53 -5.55 -8.86
N PHE A 55 4.63 -6.29 -8.94
CA PHE A 55 5.55 -6.17 -10.07
C PHE A 55 4.96 -6.76 -11.36
N ALA A 56 4.16 -7.83 -11.28
CA ALA A 56 3.47 -8.36 -12.45
C ALA A 56 2.46 -7.38 -13.04
N VAL A 57 1.65 -6.71 -12.21
CA VAL A 57 0.71 -5.69 -12.70
C VAL A 57 1.43 -4.44 -13.19
N MET A 58 2.54 -4.04 -12.55
CA MET A 58 3.39 -2.95 -13.06
C MET A 58 3.94 -3.28 -14.45
N GLY A 59 4.40 -4.50 -14.68
CA GLY A 59 4.85 -4.94 -16.00
C GLY A 59 3.74 -4.88 -17.05
N ALA A 60 2.51 -5.22 -16.67
CA ALA A 60 1.35 -5.13 -17.56
C ALA A 60 0.95 -3.67 -17.89
N LEU A 61 1.16 -2.74 -16.95
CA LEU A 61 0.99 -1.29 -17.16
C LEU A 61 2.06 -0.74 -18.11
N CYS A 62 3.32 -1.11 -17.87
CA CYS A 62 4.46 -0.73 -18.72
C CYS A 62 4.54 -1.54 -20.02
N LYS A 63 3.40 -1.97 -20.57
CA LYS A 63 3.36 -2.66 -21.86
C LYS A 63 3.59 -1.63 -22.98
N ALA A 64 4.83 -1.16 -23.07
CA ALA A 64 5.38 -0.38 -24.17
C ALA A 64 6.37 -1.27 -24.94
N ASP A 65 6.05 -1.53 -26.20
CA ASP A 65 6.92 -1.95 -27.31
C ASP A 65 8.08 -2.91 -26.99
N GLY A 66 7.87 -3.95 -26.17
CA GLY A 66 8.80 -5.10 -26.00
C GLY A 66 10.21 -4.82 -25.45
N VAL A 67 10.65 -3.55 -25.43
CA VAL A 67 11.95 -3.09 -24.94
C VAL A 67 11.74 -2.43 -23.59
N VAL A 68 12.60 -2.75 -22.63
CA VAL A 68 12.57 -2.11 -21.31
C VAL A 68 13.17 -0.72 -21.42
N SER A 69 12.38 0.33 -21.13
CA SER A 69 12.87 1.71 -21.14
C SER A 69 13.75 1.99 -19.92
N ARG A 70 14.56 3.06 -19.97
CA ARG A 70 15.35 3.50 -18.80
C ARG A 70 14.45 3.87 -17.63
N ASP A 71 13.29 4.45 -17.92
CA ASP A 71 12.32 4.91 -16.93
C ASP A 71 11.67 3.71 -16.22
N GLU A 72 11.37 2.63 -16.96
CA GLU A 72 10.89 1.36 -16.37
C GLU A 72 11.91 0.75 -15.40
N ILE A 73 13.21 0.77 -15.75
CA ILE A 73 14.29 0.27 -14.89
C ILE A 73 14.38 1.13 -13.62
N GLN A 74 14.39 2.45 -13.78
CA GLN A 74 14.52 3.37 -12.65
C GLN A 74 13.32 3.28 -11.69
N MET A 75 12.12 3.10 -12.24
CA MET A 75 10.92 2.83 -11.47
C MET A 75 11.03 1.52 -10.68
N ALA A 76 11.45 0.43 -11.32
CA ALA A 76 11.64 -0.85 -10.66
C ALA A 76 12.70 -0.78 -9.54
N GLU A 77 13.82 -0.09 -9.79
CA GLU A 77 14.88 0.14 -8.79
C GLU A 77 14.38 0.95 -7.59
N THR A 78 13.62 2.01 -7.84
CA THR A 78 12.99 2.81 -6.78
C THR A 78 12.08 1.95 -5.91
N MET A 79 11.30 1.06 -6.52
CA MET A 79 10.43 0.13 -5.79
C MET A 79 11.23 -0.93 -5.01
N PHE A 80 12.37 -1.40 -5.51
CA PHE A 80 13.24 -2.32 -4.76
C PHE A 80 13.75 -1.71 -3.46
N VAL A 81 14.15 -0.42 -3.51
CA VAL A 81 14.60 0.32 -2.34
C VAL A 81 13.44 0.56 -1.38
N ARG A 82 12.30 1.07 -1.88
CA ARG A 82 11.11 1.35 -1.06
C ARG A 82 10.60 0.11 -0.33
N PHE A 83 10.50 -1.03 -1.02
CA PHE A 83 10.05 -2.28 -0.40
C PHE A 83 11.13 -3.00 0.41
N ARG A 84 12.37 -2.47 0.43
CA ARG A 84 13.53 -3.06 1.12
C ARG A 84 13.79 -4.52 0.69
N LEU A 85 13.75 -4.78 -0.62
CA LEU A 85 13.90 -6.13 -1.17
C LEU A 85 15.34 -6.63 -1.04
N ASN A 86 15.50 -7.88 -0.60
CA ASN A 86 16.77 -8.59 -0.69
C ASN A 86 17.05 -9.10 -2.12
N GLU A 87 18.25 -9.60 -2.39
CA GLU A 87 18.64 -10.04 -3.74
C GLU A 87 17.74 -11.14 -4.32
N ALA A 88 17.30 -12.10 -3.51
CA ALA A 88 16.36 -13.13 -3.96
C ALA A 88 14.99 -12.55 -4.32
N GLN A 89 14.49 -11.60 -3.50
CA GLN A 89 13.24 -10.90 -3.76
C GLN A 89 13.33 -9.98 -4.98
N LYS A 90 14.47 -9.33 -5.22
CA LYS A 90 14.71 -8.54 -6.45
C LYS A 90 14.65 -9.44 -7.68
N ALA A 91 15.28 -10.63 -7.64
CA ALA A 91 15.22 -11.58 -8.74
C ALA A 91 13.78 -12.04 -9.01
N GLN A 92 13.01 -12.35 -7.96
CA GLN A 92 11.59 -12.68 -8.08
C GLN A 92 10.76 -11.52 -8.65
N ALA A 93 10.95 -10.31 -8.14
CA ALA A 93 10.24 -9.12 -8.60
C ALA A 93 10.53 -8.82 -10.08
N LYS A 94 11.79 -8.99 -10.53
CA LYS A 94 12.15 -8.88 -11.95
C LYS A 94 11.42 -9.93 -12.79
N ALA A 95 11.41 -11.19 -12.36
CA ALA A 95 10.70 -12.25 -13.07
C ALA A 95 9.19 -11.98 -13.17
N ALA A 96 8.58 -11.50 -12.09
CA ALA A 96 7.18 -11.10 -12.06
C ALA A 96 6.90 -9.94 -13.03
N PHE A 97 7.76 -8.92 -13.04
CA PHE A 97 7.66 -7.80 -13.98
C PHE A 97 7.69 -8.25 -15.45
N TYR A 98 8.66 -9.09 -15.82
CA TYR A 98 8.74 -9.64 -17.18
C TYR A 98 7.54 -10.53 -17.55
N ARG A 99 6.98 -11.25 -16.58
CA ARG A 99 5.75 -12.02 -16.74
C ARG A 99 4.55 -11.10 -17.02
N GLY A 100 4.49 -9.94 -16.36
CA GLY A 100 3.52 -8.88 -16.60
C GLY A 100 3.54 -8.32 -18.02
N LYS A 101 4.72 -8.18 -18.62
CA LYS A 101 4.88 -7.67 -19.99
C LYS A 101 4.44 -8.67 -21.07
N GLN A 102 4.17 -9.93 -20.73
CA GLN A 102 3.83 -10.95 -21.72
C GLN A 102 2.46 -10.67 -22.37
N PRO A 103 2.29 -10.95 -23.67
CA PRO A 103 1.04 -10.65 -24.39
C PRO A 103 -0.15 -11.49 -23.89
N ASP A 104 0.09 -12.66 -23.32
CA ASP A 104 -0.88 -13.58 -22.73
C ASP A 104 -1.09 -13.36 -21.22
N PHE A 105 -0.57 -12.26 -20.66
CA PHE A 105 -0.72 -11.95 -19.25
C PHE A 105 -2.20 -11.73 -18.88
N ASP A 106 -2.71 -12.59 -18.02
CA ASP A 106 -4.05 -12.48 -17.46
C ASP A 106 -4.05 -11.60 -16.19
N LEU A 107 -4.38 -10.32 -16.39
CA LEU A 107 -4.50 -9.33 -15.33
C LEU A 107 -5.56 -9.74 -14.29
N GLU A 108 -6.72 -10.24 -14.71
CA GLU A 108 -7.82 -10.55 -13.80
C GLU A 108 -7.45 -11.73 -12.88
N ALA A 109 -6.78 -12.75 -13.44
CA ALA A 109 -6.26 -13.86 -12.66
C ALA A 109 -5.20 -13.42 -11.64
N GLU A 110 -4.33 -12.46 -12.00
CA GLU A 110 -3.36 -11.89 -11.07
C GLU A 110 -4.03 -11.11 -9.94
N LEU A 111 -4.97 -10.22 -10.27
CA LEU A 111 -5.74 -9.48 -9.26
C LEU A 111 -6.51 -10.45 -8.34
N GLY A 112 -7.04 -11.55 -8.88
CA GLY A 112 -7.63 -12.63 -8.10
C GLY A 112 -6.64 -13.33 -7.15
N ARG A 113 -5.40 -13.58 -7.57
CA ARG A 113 -4.33 -14.09 -6.70
C ARG A 113 -4.02 -13.10 -5.58
N PHE A 114 -3.87 -11.83 -5.93
CA PHE A 114 -3.62 -10.75 -4.99
C PHE A 114 -4.72 -10.60 -3.94
N LEU A 115 -5.99 -10.62 -4.35
CA LEU A 115 -7.14 -10.52 -3.45
C LEU A 115 -7.19 -11.66 -2.41
N ARG A 116 -6.83 -12.88 -2.83
CA ARG A 116 -6.72 -14.04 -1.93
C ARG A 116 -5.56 -13.87 -0.95
N ALA A 117 -4.40 -13.43 -1.44
CA ALA A 117 -3.20 -13.23 -0.62
C ALA A 117 -3.36 -12.09 0.40
N SER A 118 -4.01 -11.00 0.01
CA SER A 118 -4.26 -9.82 0.85
C SER A 118 -5.41 -10.01 1.85
N GLY A 119 -6.15 -11.12 1.78
CA GLY A 119 -7.34 -11.34 2.60
C GLY A 119 -8.41 -10.25 2.43
N ARG A 120 -8.40 -9.56 1.26
CA ARG A 120 -9.25 -8.40 0.94
C ARG A 120 -9.16 -7.26 1.96
N GLN A 121 -8.02 -7.13 2.64
CA GLN A 121 -7.80 -6.04 3.58
C GLN A 121 -7.78 -4.69 2.83
N PRO A 122 -8.68 -3.74 3.13
CA PRO A 122 -8.79 -2.49 2.36
C PRO A 122 -7.48 -1.71 2.24
N ALA A 123 -6.67 -1.71 3.31
CA ALA A 123 -5.37 -1.06 3.30
C ALA A 123 -4.40 -1.66 2.27
N LEU A 124 -4.35 -2.99 2.16
CA LEU A 124 -3.49 -3.66 1.18
C LEU A 124 -3.94 -3.40 -0.25
N LEU A 125 -5.27 -3.37 -0.48
CA LEU A 125 -5.82 -3.06 -1.81
C LEU A 125 -5.52 -1.62 -2.22
N GLN A 126 -5.70 -0.67 -1.29
CA GLN A 126 -5.45 0.74 -1.54
C GLN A 126 -3.96 1.01 -1.80
N MET A 127 -3.06 0.41 -1.02
CA MET A 127 -1.62 0.53 -1.26
C MET A 127 -1.20 -0.12 -2.56
N PHE A 128 -1.78 -1.28 -2.91
CA PHE A 128 -1.50 -1.91 -4.19
C PHE A 128 -1.80 -0.95 -5.33
N LEU A 129 -3.00 -0.37 -5.33
CA LEU A 129 -3.40 0.62 -6.33
C LEU A 129 -2.48 1.86 -6.28
N GLN A 130 -2.15 2.37 -5.10
CA GLN A 130 -1.24 3.51 -4.94
C GLN A 130 0.12 3.25 -5.60
N VAL A 131 0.70 2.06 -5.40
CA VAL A 131 1.98 1.70 -6.03
C VAL A 131 1.86 1.69 -7.55
N GLN A 132 0.74 1.16 -8.10
CA GLN A 132 0.51 1.17 -9.54
C GLN A 132 0.36 2.59 -10.10
N VAL A 133 -0.37 3.49 -9.41
CA VAL A 133 -0.52 4.88 -9.86
C VAL A 133 0.82 5.64 -9.76
N SER A 134 1.58 5.44 -8.68
CA SER A 134 2.92 6.05 -8.52
C SER A 134 3.92 5.58 -9.57
N ALA A 135 3.82 4.32 -9.99
CA ALA A 135 4.64 3.74 -11.05
C ALA A 135 4.40 4.45 -12.38
N VAL A 136 3.13 4.62 -12.77
CA VAL A 136 2.77 5.31 -14.01
C VAL A 136 3.11 6.80 -13.95
N ALA A 137 2.81 7.47 -12.84
CA ALA A 137 3.02 8.92 -12.72
C ALA A 137 4.51 9.34 -12.66
N ALA A 138 5.46 8.40 -12.59
CA ALA A 138 6.90 8.69 -12.52
C ALA A 138 7.44 9.37 -13.79
N ASP A 139 6.77 9.20 -14.93
CA ASP A 139 7.12 9.84 -16.21
C ASP A 139 6.63 11.29 -16.36
N GLY A 140 5.82 11.77 -15.39
CA GLY A 140 5.30 13.13 -15.35
C GLY A 140 3.93 13.33 -16.02
N SER A 141 3.35 12.33 -16.69
CA SER A 141 1.97 12.40 -17.22
C SER A 141 1.35 11.03 -17.46
N VAL A 142 0.29 10.71 -16.74
CA VAL A 142 -0.51 9.49 -16.96
C VAL A 142 -1.20 9.58 -18.34
N HIS A 143 -0.86 8.66 -19.25
CA HIS A 143 -1.52 8.57 -20.54
C HIS A 143 -2.95 8.01 -20.40
N PRO A 144 -3.89 8.35 -21.31
CA PRO A 144 -5.27 7.86 -21.22
C PRO A 144 -5.40 6.33 -21.16
N ALA A 145 -4.53 5.60 -21.88
CA ALA A 145 -4.52 4.14 -21.87
C ALA A 145 -4.06 3.57 -20.51
N GLU A 146 -3.12 4.23 -19.84
CA GLU A 146 -2.64 3.84 -18.52
C GLU A 146 -3.68 4.14 -17.45
N HIS A 147 -4.35 5.30 -17.55
CA HIS A 147 -5.50 5.62 -16.71
C HIS A 147 -6.62 4.57 -16.84
N GLU A 148 -6.97 4.18 -18.07
CA GLU A 148 -7.97 3.13 -18.30
C GLU A 148 -7.54 1.79 -17.66
N MET A 149 -6.26 1.45 -17.76
CA MET A 149 -5.72 0.25 -17.10
C MET A 149 -5.77 0.37 -15.57
N LEU A 150 -5.45 1.54 -14.99
CA LEU A 150 -5.55 1.79 -13.55
C LEU A 150 -7.00 1.69 -13.05
N VAL A 151 -7.95 2.21 -13.81
CA VAL A 151 -9.39 2.07 -13.54
C VAL A 151 -9.82 0.62 -13.59
N ARG A 152 -9.33 -0.15 -14.58
CA ARG A 152 -9.58 -1.59 -14.66
C ARG A 152 -9.01 -2.34 -13.44
N ILE A 153 -7.79 -1.99 -13.01
CA ILE A 153 -7.18 -2.55 -11.80
C ILE A 153 -8.03 -2.22 -10.57
N ALA A 154 -8.43 -0.96 -10.39
CA ALA A 154 -9.29 -0.54 -9.27
C ALA A 154 -10.59 -1.34 -9.22
N ARG A 155 -11.25 -1.51 -10.38
CA ARG A 155 -12.46 -2.34 -10.50
C ARG A 155 -12.21 -3.80 -10.13
N GLY A 156 -11.13 -4.39 -10.61
CA GLY A 156 -10.73 -5.76 -10.28
C GLY A 156 -10.45 -5.96 -8.78
N LEU A 157 -9.97 -4.91 -8.10
CA LEU A 157 -9.78 -4.90 -6.64
C LEU A 157 -11.08 -4.64 -5.86
N GLY A 158 -12.15 -4.21 -6.53
CA GLY A 158 -13.41 -3.78 -5.90
C GLY A 158 -13.33 -2.39 -5.27
N LEU A 159 -12.43 -1.54 -5.76
CA LEU A 159 -12.25 -0.16 -5.34
C LEU A 159 -13.02 0.79 -6.28
N PRO A 160 -13.53 1.92 -5.78
CA PRO A 160 -14.22 2.89 -6.62
C PRO A 160 -13.24 3.59 -7.56
N GLU A 161 -13.69 3.91 -8.77
CA GLU A 161 -12.87 4.58 -9.79
C GLU A 161 -12.36 5.95 -9.31
N SER A 162 -13.15 6.66 -8.50
CA SER A 162 -12.76 7.92 -7.85
C SER A 162 -11.51 7.79 -6.98
N GLN A 163 -11.13 6.58 -6.56
CA GLN A 163 -9.89 6.35 -5.81
C GLN A 163 -8.66 6.47 -6.69
N VAL A 164 -8.76 6.15 -7.99
CA VAL A 164 -7.69 6.42 -8.97
C VAL A 164 -7.49 7.92 -9.09
N ASP A 165 -8.56 8.68 -9.30
CA ASP A 165 -8.51 10.15 -9.40
C ASP A 165 -7.91 10.80 -8.14
N GLN A 166 -8.30 10.29 -6.96
CA GLN A 166 -7.78 10.76 -5.68
C GLN A 166 -6.28 10.48 -5.56
N LEU A 167 -5.81 9.30 -5.96
CA LEU A 167 -4.40 8.91 -5.92
C LEU A 167 -3.57 9.74 -6.90
N GLU A 168 -4.05 9.93 -8.13
CA GLU A 168 -3.39 10.77 -9.12
C GLU A 168 -3.32 12.24 -8.66
N ALA A 169 -4.39 12.78 -8.08
CA ALA A 169 -4.40 14.13 -7.53
C ALA A 169 -3.39 14.29 -6.38
N MET A 170 -3.25 13.27 -5.52
CA MET A 170 -2.24 13.30 -4.46
C MET A 170 -0.83 13.33 -5.04
N LEU A 171 -0.52 12.52 -6.06
CA LEU A 171 0.81 12.50 -6.67
C LEU A 171 1.13 13.80 -7.42
N ARG A 172 0.15 14.38 -8.11
CA ARG A 172 0.30 15.71 -8.71
C ARG A 172 0.58 16.77 -7.64
N GLY A 173 -0.10 16.73 -6.49
CA GLY A 173 0.12 17.65 -5.38
C GLY A 173 1.40 17.38 -4.56
N GLY A 174 1.88 16.13 -4.52
CA GLY A 174 3.07 15.70 -3.77
C GLY A 174 4.40 16.05 -4.42
N ALA A 175 4.42 16.31 -5.74
CA ALA A 175 5.60 16.76 -6.49
C ALA A 175 6.18 18.12 -6.01
N HIS A 176 5.58 18.76 -5.02
CA HIS A 176 6.05 19.99 -4.40
C HIS A 176 7.23 19.82 -3.42
N SER A 177 7.67 18.59 -3.10
CA SER A 177 8.79 18.37 -2.15
C SER A 177 10.17 18.18 -2.78
N GLY A 178 10.33 18.26 -4.10
CA GLY A 178 11.63 18.09 -4.77
C GLY A 178 11.80 19.00 -5.97
N GLN A 179 12.86 19.82 -5.95
CA GLN A 179 13.33 20.60 -7.09
C GLN A 179 13.48 19.74 -8.35
N ALA A 180 12.70 20.05 -9.39
CA ALA A 180 13.14 20.28 -10.78
C ALA A 180 11.95 20.11 -11.73
N GLY A 181 11.56 21.19 -12.40
CA GLY A 181 10.74 21.14 -13.61
C GLY A 181 9.22 21.01 -13.40
N ALA A 182 8.59 22.04 -12.84
CA ALA A 182 7.14 22.20 -12.97
C ALA A 182 6.85 23.60 -13.51
N GLY A 183 6.29 23.67 -14.72
CA GLY A 183 5.66 24.89 -15.21
C GLY A 183 4.67 25.43 -14.18
N GLN A 184 4.47 26.74 -14.16
CA GLN A 184 3.56 27.44 -13.22
C GLN A 184 2.16 26.83 -13.25
N ARG A 185 1.88 25.84 -12.39
CA ARG A 185 0.51 25.38 -12.13
C ARG A 185 -0.21 26.48 -11.37
N SER A 186 -1.44 26.78 -11.80
CA SER A 186 -2.22 27.82 -11.17
C SER A 186 -2.57 27.42 -9.73
N SER A 187 -2.75 28.41 -8.85
CA SER A 187 -3.24 28.14 -7.49
C SER A 187 -4.65 27.50 -7.51
N ALA A 188 -5.44 27.73 -8.57
CA ALA A 188 -6.75 27.11 -8.72
C ALA A 188 -6.65 25.59 -8.95
N ASP A 189 -5.67 25.12 -9.73
CA ASP A 189 -5.45 23.70 -9.97
C ASP A 189 -5.03 22.98 -8.68
N GLN A 190 -4.16 23.62 -7.89
CA GLN A 190 -3.72 23.08 -6.60
C GLN A 190 -4.87 22.93 -5.61
N ILE A 191 -5.78 23.91 -5.56
CA ILE A 191 -6.97 23.86 -4.72
C ILE A 191 -7.93 22.76 -5.21
N SER A 192 -8.13 22.65 -6.53
CA SER A 192 -8.98 21.61 -7.13
C SER A 192 -8.46 20.20 -6.79
N ASP A 193 -7.15 19.97 -6.95
CA ASP A 193 -6.54 18.69 -6.61
C ASP A 193 -6.61 18.43 -5.10
N ALA A 194 -6.47 19.43 -4.24
CA ALA A 194 -6.64 19.26 -2.79
C ALA A 194 -8.05 18.78 -2.41
N TYR A 195 -9.10 19.25 -3.09
CA TYR A 195 -10.47 18.75 -2.88
C TYR A 195 -10.63 17.30 -3.35
N LYS A 196 -10.03 16.93 -4.50
CA LYS A 196 -9.99 15.55 -4.99
C LYS A 196 -9.22 14.63 -4.03
N VAL A 197 -8.09 15.09 -3.51
CA VAL A 197 -7.27 14.42 -2.50
C VAL A 197 -8.09 14.05 -1.26
N LEU A 198 -8.99 14.93 -0.81
CA LEU A 198 -9.87 14.65 0.32
C LEU A 198 -11.17 13.90 -0.07
N GLY A 199 -11.43 13.74 -1.37
CA GLY A 199 -12.62 13.09 -1.90
C GLY A 199 -13.91 13.88 -1.60
N VAL A 200 -13.84 15.21 -1.59
CA VAL A 200 -14.98 16.09 -1.26
C VAL A 200 -15.16 17.20 -2.28
N SER A 201 -16.41 17.66 -2.46
CA SER A 201 -16.75 18.78 -3.35
C SER A 201 -16.18 20.11 -2.83
N PRO A 202 -15.81 21.07 -3.70
CA PRO A 202 -15.49 22.43 -3.27
C PRO A 202 -16.61 23.12 -2.46
N SER A 203 -17.86 22.69 -2.66
CA SER A 203 -19.05 23.23 -1.99
C SER A 203 -19.32 22.65 -0.60
N VAL A 204 -18.50 21.71 -0.09
CA VAL A 204 -18.76 21.10 1.23
C VAL A 204 -18.59 22.12 2.37
N SER A 205 -19.33 21.92 3.45
CA SER A 205 -19.15 22.70 4.68
C SER A 205 -17.79 22.44 5.33
N ASP A 206 -17.33 23.37 6.18
CA ASP A 206 -16.10 23.19 6.95
C ASP A 206 -16.16 21.97 7.90
N GLU A 207 -17.34 21.64 8.40
CA GLU A 207 -17.56 20.47 9.25
C GLU A 207 -17.37 19.17 8.47
N GLU A 208 -17.95 19.07 7.27
CA GLU A 208 -17.79 17.92 6.37
C GLU A 208 -16.35 17.77 5.90
N LEU A 209 -15.68 18.88 5.56
CA LEU A 209 -14.26 18.90 5.22
C LEU A 209 -13.41 18.32 6.36
N LYS A 210 -13.62 18.79 7.59
CA LYS A 210 -12.90 18.32 8.78
C LYS A 210 -13.21 16.85 9.09
N LYS A 211 -14.44 16.40 8.84
CA LYS A 211 -14.85 14.99 9.01
C LYS A 211 -14.14 14.08 8.01
N ALA A 212 -14.09 14.47 6.73
CA ALA A 212 -13.38 13.74 5.68
C ALA A 212 -11.87 13.63 5.99
N TYR A 213 -11.24 14.73 6.39
CA TYR A 213 -9.85 14.76 6.81
C TYR A 213 -9.56 13.76 7.95
N ARG A 214 -10.33 13.79 9.04
CA ARG A 214 -10.12 12.86 10.17
C ARG A 214 -10.32 11.39 9.79
N LYS A 215 -11.29 11.11 8.91
CA LYS A 215 -11.54 9.77 8.39
C LYS A 215 -10.30 9.27 7.63
N LEU A 216 -9.82 10.05 6.67
CA LEU A 216 -8.65 9.69 5.87
C LEU A 216 -7.39 9.54 6.73
N MET A 217 -7.15 10.43 7.69
CA MET A 217 -6.03 10.28 8.63
C MET A 217 -6.12 8.99 9.44
N SER A 218 -7.31 8.63 9.92
CA SER A 218 -7.53 7.38 10.65
C SER A 218 -7.31 6.12 9.79
N GLU A 219 -7.68 6.17 8.51
CA GLU A 219 -7.56 5.05 7.59
C GLU A 219 -6.11 4.82 7.14
N ASN A 220 -5.33 5.89 7.02
CA ASN A 220 -3.98 5.85 6.43
C ASN A 220 -2.84 5.94 7.46
N HIS A 221 -3.13 6.12 8.76
CA HIS A 221 -2.09 6.27 9.78
C HIS A 221 -1.22 5.01 9.92
N PRO A 222 0.13 5.13 9.93
CA PRO A 222 1.05 3.99 10.00
C PRO A 222 0.76 3.06 11.19
N ASP A 223 0.55 3.61 12.39
CA ASP A 223 0.28 2.80 13.60
C ASP A 223 -1.00 1.95 13.48
N LYS A 224 -2.07 2.52 12.91
CA LYS A 224 -3.34 1.81 12.74
C LYS A 224 -3.22 0.72 11.67
N LEU A 225 -2.41 0.96 10.64
CA LEU A 225 -2.14 -0.03 9.61
C LEU A 225 -1.20 -1.14 10.11
N ALA A 226 -0.19 -0.81 10.91
CA ALA A 226 0.67 -1.77 11.58
C ALA A 226 -0.15 -2.73 12.45
N GLY A 227 -1.13 -2.20 13.20
CA GLY A 227 -2.08 -3.02 13.97
C GLY A 227 -2.96 -3.94 13.11
N LYS A 228 -3.08 -3.69 11.81
CA LYS A 228 -3.83 -4.52 10.83
C LYS A 228 -2.95 -5.50 10.06
N GLY A 229 -1.66 -5.60 10.38
CA GLY A 229 -0.72 -6.53 9.76
C GLY A 229 0.03 -5.94 8.56
N LEU A 230 0.09 -4.61 8.45
CA LEU A 230 0.92 -3.94 7.46
C LEU A 230 2.40 -4.32 7.65
N PRO A 231 3.13 -4.72 6.59
CA PRO A 231 4.57 -4.88 6.65
C PRO A 231 5.28 -3.61 7.07
N GLU A 232 6.32 -3.73 7.92
CA GLU A 232 7.15 -2.58 8.33
C GLU A 232 7.79 -1.86 7.13
N SER A 233 8.15 -2.59 6.07
CA SER A 233 8.67 -2.00 4.82
C SER A 233 7.70 -1.06 4.13
N MET A 234 6.41 -1.10 4.48
CA MET A 234 5.36 -0.27 3.88
C MET A 234 5.00 0.94 4.76
N ARG A 235 5.61 1.06 5.94
CA ARG A 235 5.27 2.12 6.91
C ARG A 235 5.55 3.51 6.36
N GLU A 236 6.63 3.66 5.59
CA GLU A 236 7.01 4.91 4.92
C GLU A 236 5.96 5.40 3.91
N MET A 237 5.32 4.49 3.16
CA MET A 237 4.26 4.87 2.22
C MET A 237 3.00 5.37 2.94
N ALA A 238 2.67 4.78 4.09
CA ALA A 238 1.58 5.24 4.94
C ALA A 238 1.85 6.64 5.53
N GLU A 239 3.10 6.91 5.91
CA GLU A 239 3.56 8.22 6.37
C GLU A 239 3.50 9.28 5.27
N GLU A 240 4.01 8.97 4.07
CA GLU A 240 3.88 9.81 2.88
C GLU A 240 2.43 10.16 2.60
N ARG A 241 1.54 9.16 2.63
CA ARG A 241 0.11 9.36 2.41
C ARG A 241 -0.54 10.28 3.44
N THR A 242 -0.20 10.08 4.71
CA THR A 242 -0.71 10.90 5.82
C THR A 242 -0.25 12.36 5.69
N ARG A 243 0.97 12.59 5.22
CA ARG A 243 1.49 13.94 4.91
C ARG A 243 0.74 14.59 3.76
N GLU A 244 0.49 13.87 2.66
CA GLU A 244 -0.28 14.38 1.51
C GLU A 244 -1.70 14.81 1.89
N ILE A 245 -2.39 13.97 2.68
CA ILE A 245 -3.75 14.27 3.20
C ILE A 245 -3.74 15.54 4.04
N SER A 246 -2.73 15.70 4.91
CA SER A 246 -2.59 16.88 5.76
C SER A 246 -2.33 18.14 4.93
N HIS A 247 -1.42 18.06 3.96
CA HIS A 247 -1.12 19.15 3.05
C HIS A 247 -2.35 19.63 2.27
N ALA A 248 -3.14 18.70 1.69
CA ALA A 248 -4.36 19.07 0.97
C ALA A 248 -5.39 19.78 1.85
N TYR A 249 -5.56 19.32 3.09
CA TYR A 249 -6.44 19.99 4.05
C TYR A 249 -5.97 21.42 4.36
N ASP A 250 -4.67 21.62 4.53
CA ASP A 250 -4.10 22.94 4.78
C ASP A 250 -4.25 23.88 3.57
N VAL A 251 -4.04 23.39 2.34
CA VAL A 251 -4.25 24.14 1.10
C VAL A 251 -5.70 24.64 0.99
N ILE A 252 -6.68 23.76 1.25
CA ILE A 252 -8.10 24.14 1.19
C ILE A 252 -8.43 25.20 2.25
N LYS A 253 -7.92 25.01 3.48
CA LYS A 253 -8.15 25.95 4.58
C LYS A 253 -7.60 27.34 4.27
N GLU A 254 -6.38 27.43 3.78
CA GLU A 254 -5.76 28.70 3.41
C GLU A 254 -6.51 29.37 2.24
N ALA A 255 -6.98 28.59 1.26
CA ALA A 255 -7.77 29.10 0.16
C ALA A 255 -9.11 29.69 0.63
N ARG A 256 -9.86 28.98 1.49
CA ARG A 256 -11.12 29.46 2.07
C ARG A 256 -10.91 30.72 2.92
N LYS A 257 -9.82 30.77 3.70
CA LYS A 257 -9.48 31.93 4.52
C LYS A 257 -9.17 33.17 3.69
N ARG A 258 -8.55 33.03 2.51
CA ARG A 258 -8.28 34.16 1.60
C ARG A 258 -9.51 34.68 0.87
N GLN A 259 -10.60 33.91 0.84
CA GLN A 259 -11.87 34.25 0.19
C GLN A 259 -12.91 34.84 1.16
N ALA A 260 -12.66 34.75 2.46
CA ALA A 260 -13.48 35.33 3.54
C ALA A 260 -12.97 36.72 3.93
#